data_AF-A0A7V2MS36-F1
#
_entry.id   AF-A0A7V2MS36-F1
#
_cell.length_a   1.000
_cell.length_b   1.000
_cell.length_c   1.000
_cell.angle_alpha   90.00
_cell.angle_beta   90.00
_cell.angle_gamma   90.00
#
_symmetry.space_group_name_H-M   'P 1'
#
loop_
_entity.id
_entity.type
_entity.pdbx_description
1 polymer ?
#
loop_
_entity_poly.entity_id
_entity_poly.type
_entity_poly.pdbx_seq_one_letter_code
_entity_poly.pdbx_strand_id
1 'polypeptide(L)'
;SVGAYVKPGDILVGKITPQSEVELTAEEKLLQAIFGKSARNARDTSLKAPPGVYGTVIKVFDFKGDTNKINSANNYLERVLIHIAQNRNIKVGDKVRFLFLK
;
A
#
# COMPACT_ATOMS: atom_id res chain seq x y z
N SER A 1 -9.10 8.69 -0.04
CA SER A 1 -9.91 9.18 1.10
C SER A 1 -11.07 8.23 1.34
N VAL A 2 -11.71 8.26 2.52
CA VAL A 2 -12.98 7.55 2.73
C VAL A 2 -13.99 8.07 1.70
N GLY A 3 -14.71 7.16 1.05
CA GLY A 3 -15.60 7.44 -0.08
C GLY A 3 -14.92 7.41 -1.46
N ALA A 4 -13.59 7.29 -1.55
CA ALA A 4 -12.91 7.18 -2.83
C ALA A 4 -13.14 5.80 -3.47
N TYR A 5 -13.45 5.79 -4.76
CA TYR A 5 -13.44 4.57 -5.56
C TYR A 5 -12.00 4.24 -5.96
N VAL A 6 -11.60 2.98 -5.79
CA VAL A 6 -10.26 2.48 -6.11
C VAL A 6 -10.33 1.32 -7.10
N LYS A 7 -9.32 1.25 -7.95
CA LYS A 7 -9.10 0.19 -8.95
C LYS A 7 -7.75 -0.50 -8.69
N PRO A 8 -7.54 -1.70 -9.26
CA PRO A 8 -6.24 -2.36 -9.18
C PRO A 8 -5.12 -1.44 -9.67
N GLY A 9 -4.04 -1.34 -8.89
CA GLY A 9 -2.89 -0.47 -9.18
C GLY A 9 -2.94 0.91 -8.54
N ASP A 10 -4.09 1.37 -8.05
CA ASP A 10 -4.19 2.66 -7.35
C ASP A 10 -3.41 2.65 -6.03
N ILE A 11 -2.87 3.80 -5.63
CA ILE A 11 -2.12 3.94 -4.37
C ILE A 11 -3.11 4.06 -3.22
N LEU A 12 -3.04 3.12 -2.28
CA LEU A 12 -3.86 3.07 -1.08
C LEU A 12 -3.18 3.77 0.11
N VAL A 13 -1.88 3.53 0.30
CA VAL A 13 -1.06 4.19 1.34
C VAL A 13 0.26 4.63 0.72
N GLY A 14 0.54 5.92 0.76
CA GLY A 14 1.84 6.47 0.40
C GLY A 14 2.90 6.08 1.44
N LYS A 15 3.95 5.37 1.03
CA LYS A 15 5.08 5.04 1.91
C LYS A 15 6.40 5.28 1.19
N ILE A 16 7.27 6.02 1.83
CA ILE A 16 8.66 6.20 1.40
C ILE A 16 9.58 5.44 2.36
N THR A 17 10.46 4.62 1.81
CA THR A 17 11.54 3.97 2.58
C THR A 17 12.84 4.67 2.22
N PRO A 18 13.58 5.24 3.20
CA PRO A 18 14.89 5.81 2.91
C PRO A 18 15.81 4.72 2.36
N GLN A 19 16.54 5.03 1.30
CA GLN A 19 17.58 4.13 0.78
C GLN A 19 18.92 4.54 1.38
N SER A 20 19.75 3.54 1.70
CA SER A 20 21.14 3.76 2.07
C SER A 20 21.86 4.49 0.94
N GLU A 21 22.74 5.41 1.30
CA GLU A 21 23.58 6.13 0.36
C GLU A 21 24.53 5.12 -0.29
N VAL A 22 24.39 4.93 -1.60
CA VAL A 22 25.28 4.07 -2.38
C VAL A 22 26.45 4.94 -2.83
N GLU A 23 27.69 4.43 -2.70
CA GLU A 23 28.84 5.12 -3.28
C GLU A 23 28.67 5.22 -4.80
N LEU A 24 28.50 6.44 -5.28
CA LEU A 24 28.32 6.73 -6.72
C LEU A 24 29.65 6.53 -7.47
N THR A 25 29.57 5.94 -8.66
CA THR A 25 30.74 5.86 -9.56
C THR A 25 31.15 7.24 -10.07
N ALA A 26 32.35 7.37 -10.63
CA ALA A 26 32.82 8.62 -11.22
C ALA A 26 31.90 9.11 -12.36
N GLU A 27 31.33 8.19 -13.13
CA GLU A 27 30.40 8.46 -14.23
C GLU A 27 29.06 9.00 -13.71
N GLU A 28 28.52 8.41 -12.64
CA GLU A 28 27.27 8.86 -12.00
C GLU A 28 27.44 10.22 -11.31
N LYS A 29 28.60 10.48 -10.70
CA LYS A 29 28.95 11.80 -10.16
C LYS A 29 29.02 12.87 -11.25
N LEU A 30 29.60 12.54 -12.41
CA LEU A 30 29.65 13.43 -13.57
C LEU A 30 28.24 13.73 -14.10
N LEU A 31 27.42 12.69 -14.28
CA LEU A 31 26.01 12.84 -14.66
C LEU A 31 25.23 13.70 -13.66
N GLN A 32 25.45 13.51 -12.36
CA GLN A 32 24.81 14.30 -11.31
C GLN A 32 25.26 15.78 -11.32
N ALA A 33 26.51 16.05 -11.67
CA ALA A 33 27.02 17.41 -11.83
C ALA A 33 26.42 18.12 -13.06
N ILE A 34 26.18 17.40 -14.15
CA ILE A 34 25.65 17.93 -15.40
C ILE A 34 24.12 18.10 -15.35
N PHE A 35 23.40 17.12 -14.81
CA PHE A 35 21.93 17.09 -14.78
C PHE A 35 21.32 17.51 -13.43
N GLY A 36 22.15 17.86 -12.44
CA GLY A 36 21.73 18.16 -11.07
C GLY A 36 21.50 16.89 -10.23
N LYS A 37 21.42 17.06 -8.90
CA LYS A 37 21.17 15.97 -7.95
C LYS A 37 19.85 15.26 -8.29
N SER A 38 19.95 14.09 -8.92
CA SER A 38 18.83 13.13 -8.98
C SER A 38 18.50 12.70 -7.55
N ALA A 39 17.40 13.21 -7.01
CA ALA A 39 16.97 13.03 -5.63
C ALA A 39 16.56 11.57 -5.34
N ARG A 40 17.53 10.67 -5.17
CA ARG A 40 17.29 9.23 -4.97
C ARG A 40 17.46 8.76 -3.53
N ASN A 41 17.17 9.61 -2.55
CA ASN A 41 17.38 9.24 -1.14
C ASN A 41 16.22 8.43 -0.55
N ALA A 42 15.14 8.20 -1.31
CA ALA A 42 14.01 7.39 -0.86
C ALA A 42 13.39 6.59 -2.01
N ARG A 43 13.04 5.33 -1.71
CA ARG A 43 12.27 4.46 -2.60
C ARG A 43 10.81 4.50 -2.20
N ASP A 44 9.95 4.65 -3.20
CA ASP A 44 8.51 4.44 -3.04
C ASP A 44 8.23 2.96 -2.73
N THR A 45 7.70 2.70 -1.54
CA THR A 45 7.24 1.38 -1.06
C THR A 45 5.76 1.42 -0.68
N SER A 46 5.01 2.30 -1.34
CA SER A 46 3.58 2.50 -1.14
C SER A 46 2.77 1.22 -1.32
N LEU A 47 1.72 1.09 -0.51
CA LEU A 47 0.72 0.04 -0.68
C LEU A 47 -0.18 0.39 -1.86
N LYS A 48 -0.22 -0.48 -2.86
CA LYS A 48 -1.11 -0.36 -4.03
C LYS A 48 -2.24 -1.39 -3.95
N ALA A 49 -3.37 -1.07 -4.56
CA ALA A 49 -4.51 -1.97 -4.66
C ALA A 49 -4.13 -3.24 -5.43
N PRO A 50 -4.27 -4.44 -4.84
CA PRO A 50 -3.94 -5.69 -5.51
C PRO A 50 -4.82 -5.96 -6.75
N PRO A 51 -4.35 -6.82 -7.67
CA PRO A 51 -5.19 -7.32 -8.77
C PRO A 51 -6.50 -7.91 -8.26
N GLY A 52 -7.62 -7.55 -8.89
CA GLY A 52 -8.95 -8.04 -8.52
C GLY A 52 -9.64 -7.29 -7.38
N VAL A 53 -8.94 -6.38 -6.68
CA VAL A 53 -9.54 -5.51 -5.65
C VAL A 53 -10.01 -4.21 -6.30
N TYR A 54 -11.31 -3.94 -6.17
CA TYR A 54 -11.92 -2.66 -6.57
C TYR A 54 -13.12 -2.37 -5.69
N GLY A 55 -13.47 -1.10 -5.54
CA GLY A 55 -14.60 -0.71 -4.71
C GLY A 55 -14.40 0.64 -4.07
N THR A 56 -15.19 0.92 -3.03
CA THR A 56 -15.15 2.20 -2.32
C THR A 56 -14.46 2.03 -0.97
N VAL A 57 -13.55 2.93 -0.64
CA VAL A 57 -12.92 2.98 0.69
C VAL A 57 -13.99 3.35 1.72
N ILE A 58 -14.31 2.43 2.62
CA ILE A 58 -15.35 2.65 3.65
C ILE A 58 -14.76 3.09 4.98
N LYS A 59 -13.52 2.70 5.27
CA LYS A 59 -12.87 3.00 6.55
C LYS A 59 -11.36 2.90 6.43
N VAL A 60 -10.67 3.75 7.19
CA VAL A 60 -9.22 3.73 7.38
C VAL A 60 -8.95 3.72 8.87
N PHE A 61 -8.06 2.83 9.31
CA PHE A 61 -7.59 2.77 10.69
C PHE A 61 -6.08 2.92 10.72
N ASP A 62 -5.61 3.84 11.56
CA ASP A 62 -4.19 4.08 11.77
C ASP A 62 -3.83 3.65 13.19
N PHE A 63 -2.89 2.72 13.32
CA PHE A 63 -2.37 2.24 14.59
C PHE A 63 -0.90 2.63 14.68
N LYS A 64 -0.54 3.36 15.72
CA LYS A 64 0.86 3.63 16.06
C LYS A 64 1.30 2.63 17.12
N GLY A 65 2.46 2.03 16.91
CA GLY A 65 3.07 1.14 17.90
C GLY A 65 3.59 1.93 19.09
N ASP A 66 3.40 1.41 20.30
CA ASP A 66 4.02 1.97 21.51
C ASP A 66 5.53 1.70 21.46
N THR A 67 6.33 2.74 21.23
CA THR A 67 7.81 2.65 21.24
C THR A 67 8.38 2.27 22.61
N ASN A 68 7.60 2.39 23.68
CA ASN A 68 8.01 2.15 25.07
C ASN A 68 7.82 0.71 25.57
N LYS A 69 7.22 -0.18 24.78
CA LYS A 69 7.05 -1.59 25.16
C LYS A 69 7.98 -2.47 24.35
N ILE A 70 9.21 -2.60 24.85
CA ILE A 70 10.31 -3.42 24.31
C ILE A 70 9.89 -4.91 24.13
N ASN A 71 8.79 -5.35 24.75
CA ASN A 71 8.33 -6.75 24.77
C ASN A 71 6.97 -7.01 24.09
N SER A 72 6.39 -6.06 23.34
CA SER A 72 5.26 -6.41 22.48
C SER A 72 5.78 -7.22 21.30
N ALA A 73 5.27 -8.44 21.10
CA ALA A 73 5.69 -9.47 20.12
C ALA A 73 5.57 -9.07 18.63
N ASN A 74 5.71 -7.79 18.33
CA ASN A 74 4.97 -7.09 17.30
C ASN A 74 5.77 -5.83 16.91
N ASN A 75 6.85 -6.04 16.15
CA ASN A 75 7.87 -5.05 15.76
C ASN A 75 7.42 -4.06 14.67
N TYR A 76 6.28 -3.40 14.82
CA TYR A 76 5.79 -2.43 13.83
C TYR A 76 5.65 -1.05 14.43
N LEU A 77 6.27 -0.07 13.76
CA LEU A 77 6.23 1.35 14.13
C LEU A 77 4.84 1.94 13.89
N GLU A 78 4.26 1.70 12.71
CA GLU A 78 2.92 2.14 12.33
C GLU A 78 2.25 1.08 11.44
N ARG A 79 0.93 0.94 11.57
CA ARG A 79 0.09 0.07 10.76
C ARG A 79 -1.13 0.83 10.27
N VAL A 80 -1.42 0.72 8.99
CA VAL A 80 -2.60 1.30 8.36
C VAL A 80 -3.46 0.17 7.80
N LEU A 81 -4.73 0.09 8.22
CA LEU A 81 -5.72 -0.84 7.68
C LEU A 81 -6.74 -0.06 6.86
N ILE A 82 -6.92 -0.48 5.60
CA ILE A 82 -7.88 0.13 4.69
C ILE A 82 -8.96 -0.90 4.38
N HIS A 83 -10.20 -0.55 4.71
CA HIS A 83 -11.35 -1.37 4.35
C HIS A 83 -11.96 -0.85 3.04
N ILE A 84 -12.00 -1.73 2.05
CA ILE A 84 -12.59 -1.48 0.74
C ILE A 84 -13.82 -2.37 0.62
N ALA A 85 -14.96 -1.76 0.34
CA ALA A 85 -16.20 -2.49 0.08
C ALA A 85 -16.48 -2.55 -1.42
N GLN A 86 -16.83 -3.73 -1.91
CA GLN A 86 -17.23 -3.96 -3.29
C GLN A 86 -18.69 -4.39 -3.32
N ASN A 87 -19.53 -3.65 -4.04
CA ASN A 87 -20.86 -4.13 -4.39
C ASN A 87 -20.75 -4.94 -5.68
N ARG A 88 -21.10 -6.24 -5.63
CA ARG A 88 -20.98 -7.15 -6.76
C ARG A 88 -22.32 -7.83 -7.05
N ASN A 89 -22.83 -7.59 -8.25
CA ASN A 89 -23.97 -8.33 -8.79
C ASN A 89 -23.56 -9.78 -9.12
N ILE A 90 -24.53 -10.69 -9.09
CA ILE A 90 -24.34 -12.08 -9.50
C ILE A 90 -23.81 -12.13 -10.93
N LYS A 91 -22.76 -12.92 -11.16
CA LYS A 91 -22.17 -13.15 -12.49
C LYS A 91 -22.18 -14.64 -12.81
N VAL A 92 -22.14 -14.95 -14.11
CA VAL A 92 -21.93 -16.32 -14.59
C VAL A 92 -20.64 -16.88 -13.96
N GLY A 93 -20.74 -18.05 -13.34
CA GLY A 93 -19.67 -18.65 -12.53
C GLY A 93 -19.89 -18.55 -11.02
N ASP A 94 -20.85 -17.76 -10.56
CA ASP A 94 -21.25 -17.75 -9.15
C ASP A 94 -22.02 -19.02 -8.80
N LYS A 95 -21.55 -19.73 -7.77
CA LYS A 95 -22.23 -20.90 -7.23
C LYS A 95 -23.38 -20.44 -6.34
N VAL A 96 -24.61 -20.73 -6.76
CA VAL A 96 -25.80 -20.61 -5.92
C VAL A 96 -26.26 -22.01 -5.51
N ARG A 97 -26.54 -22.20 -4.21
CA ARG A 97 -27.10 -23.45 -3.70
C ARG A 97 -28.55 -23.18 -3.30
N PHE A 98 -29.46 -23.90 -3.92
CA PHE A 98 -30.85 -23.94 -3.48
C PHE A 98 -30.99 -24.98 -2.36
N LEU A 99 -31.39 -24.54 -1.17
CA LEU A 99 -31.73 -25.43 -0.07
C LEU A 99 -33.25 -25.67 -0.11
N PHE A 100 -33.67 -26.85 -0.56
CA PHE A 100 -35.05 -27.29 -0.36
C PHE A 100 -35.19 -27.79 1.08
N LEU A 101 -36.08 -27.14 1.86
CA LEU A 101 -36.60 -27.69 3.10
C LEU A 101 -37.46 -28.91 2.74
N LYS A 102 -37.08 -30.08 3.27
CA LYS A 102 -37.92 -31.29 3.28
C LYS A 102 -38.91 -31.21 4.42
#